data_AF-A0A1R4F0P8-F1
#
_entry.id   AF-A0A1R4F0P8-F1
#
_cell.length_a   1.000
_cell.length_b   1.000
_cell.length_c   1.000
_cell.angle_alpha   90.00
_cell.angle_beta   90.00
_cell.angle_gamma   90.00
#
_symmetry.space_group_name_H-M   'P 1'
#
loop_
_entity.id
_entity.type
_entity.pdbx_description
1 polymer ?
#
loop_
_entity_poly.entity_id
_entity_poly.type
_entity_poly.pdbx_seq_one_letter_code
_entity_poly.pdbx_strand_id
1 'polypeptide(L)'
;MVSALLTMLFISVLQLALVLHVRNTLMDAAASGARFGTLADRSPAEGAQRTRELIAGSLGAGLSQDVEFKDITIGGQPGLRITVSAPFPLLGYFAVGGHLNVSGEAAQYGR
;
A
#
# COMPACT_ATOMS: atom_id res chain seq x y z
N MET A 1 2.61 -27.00 28.93
CA MET A 1 1.77 -25.80 28.67
C MET A 1 2.57 -24.56 28.27
N VAL A 2 3.85 -24.43 28.66
CA VAL A 2 4.71 -23.32 28.22
C VAL A 2 4.96 -23.31 26.70
N SER A 3 5.17 -24.48 26.11
CA SER A 3 5.39 -24.63 24.66
C SER A 3 4.23 -24.07 23.83
N ALA A 4 2.98 -24.35 24.20
CA ALA A 4 1.81 -23.85 23.51
C ALA A 4 1.71 -22.32 23.55
N LEU A 5 1.98 -21.71 24.71
CA LEU A 5 1.97 -20.25 24.86
C LEU A 5 3.10 -19.59 24.04
N LEU A 6 4.29 -20.19 24.03
CA LEU A 6 5.41 -19.71 23.25
C LEU A 6 5.13 -19.79 21.74
N THR A 7 4.55 -20.90 21.27
CA THR A 7 4.16 -21.06 19.87
C THR A 7 3.10 -20.03 19.47
N MET A 8 2.10 -19.80 20.32
CA MET A 8 1.06 -18.79 20.07
C MET A 8 1.68 -17.39 19.95
N LEU A 9 2.54 -17.00 20.91
CA LEU A 9 3.24 -15.71 20.88
C LEU A 9 4.10 -15.56 19.63
N PHE A 10 4.86 -16.60 19.28
CA PHE A 10 5.71 -16.60 18.10
C PHE A 10 4.89 -16.38 16.82
N ILE A 11 3.77 -17.10 16.66
CA ILE A 11 2.87 -16.91 15.53
C ILE A 11 2.31 -15.48 15.54
N SER A 12 1.88 -14.95 16.69
CA SER A 12 1.37 -13.57 16.79
C SER A 12 2.40 -12.53 16.33
N VAL A 13 3.67 -12.70 16.70
CA VAL A 13 4.75 -11.81 16.26
C VAL A 13 5.01 -11.94 14.75
N LEU A 14 5.01 -13.17 14.21
CA LEU A 14 5.14 -13.39 12.78
C LEU A 14 3.98 -12.77 11.99
N GLN A 15 2.75 -12.91 12.47
CA GLN A 15 1.57 -12.27 11.87
C GLN A 15 1.73 -10.75 11.85
N LEU A 16 2.10 -10.16 12.99
CA LEU A 16 2.33 -8.72 13.08
C LEU A 16 3.43 -8.25 12.11
N ALA A 17 4.55 -8.96 12.07
CA ALA A 17 5.65 -8.65 11.18
C ALA A 17 5.23 -8.70 9.71
N LEU A 18 4.46 -9.72 9.31
CA LEU A 18 3.93 -9.86 7.95
C LEU A 18 2.97 -8.72 7.58
N VAL A 19 2.03 -8.37 8.46
CA VAL A 19 1.09 -7.27 8.25
C VAL A 19 1.83 -5.94 8.07
N LEU A 20 2.82 -5.67 8.93
CA LEU A 20 3.63 -4.46 8.83
C LEU A 20 4.48 -4.44 7.56
N HIS A 21 5.07 -5.58 7.18
CA HIS A 21 5.82 -5.69 5.94
C HIS A 21 4.97 -5.32 4.73
N VAL A 22 3.80 -5.96 4.57
CA VAL A 22 2.87 -5.67 3.47
C VAL A 22 2.42 -4.22 3.49
N ARG A 23 1.98 -3.70 4.65
CA ARG A 23 1.53 -2.31 4.78
C ARG A 23 2.60 -1.32 4.35
N ASN A 24 3.84 -1.54 4.79
CA ASN A 24 4.95 -0.65 4.47
C ASN A 24 5.29 -0.71 2.98
N THR A 25 5.31 -1.91 2.39
CA THR A 25 5.56 -2.08 0.94
C THR A 25 4.45 -1.45 0.09
N LEU A 26 3.18 -1.59 0.47
CA LEU A 26 2.07 -0.93 -0.24
C LEU A 26 2.16 0.60 -0.13
N MET A 27 2.49 1.12 1.06
CA MET A 27 2.65 2.56 1.28
C MET A 27 3.82 3.14 0.47
N ASP A 28 4.93 2.41 0.38
CA ASP A 28 6.08 2.77 -0.44
C ASP A 28 5.74 2.78 -1.95
N ALA A 29 5.00 1.79 -2.43
CA ALA A 29 4.53 1.73 -3.81
C ALA A 29 3.52 2.85 -4.13
N ALA A 30 2.62 3.18 -3.20
CA ALA A 30 1.67 4.28 -3.35
C ALA A 30 2.39 5.63 -3.40
N ALA A 31 3.36 5.87 -2.51
CA ALA A 31 4.14 7.10 -2.50
C ALA A 31 4.99 7.25 -3.77
N SER A 32 5.60 6.14 -4.23
CA SER A 32 6.39 6.11 -5.46
C SER A 32 5.54 6.38 -6.70
N GLY A 33 4.35 5.78 -6.79
CA GLY A 33 3.43 6.06 -7.89
C GLY A 33 2.85 7.47 -7.85
N ALA A 34 2.58 8.03 -6.65
CA ALA A 34 2.11 9.39 -6.51
C ALA A 34 3.16 10.37 -7.04
N ARG A 35 4.43 10.19 -6.63
CA ARG A 35 5.57 10.97 -7.15
C ARG A 35 5.70 10.85 -8.66
N PHE A 36 5.53 9.64 -9.20
CA PHE A 36 5.59 9.40 -10.64
C PHE A 36 4.47 10.11 -11.39
N GLY A 37 3.23 10.04 -10.90
CA GLY A 37 2.05 10.66 -11.51
C GLY A 37 2.04 12.19 -11.43
N THR A 38 2.84 12.78 -10.53
CA THR A 38 3.01 14.24 -10.43
C THR A 38 4.09 14.83 -11.35
N LEU A 39 4.85 14.00 -12.07
CA LEU A 39 5.86 14.48 -13.02
C LEU A 39 5.21 15.26 -14.17
N ALA A 40 5.93 16.23 -14.75
CA ALA A 40 5.39 17.17 -15.74
C ALA A 40 4.77 16.48 -16.98
N ASP A 41 5.37 15.39 -17.44
CA ASP A 41 4.92 14.62 -18.62
C ASP A 41 4.10 13.39 -18.24
N ARG A 42 3.62 13.31 -16.99
CA ARG A 42 2.86 12.16 -16.48
C ARG A 42 1.48 12.56 -16.03
N SER A 43 0.62 11.55 -16.06
CA SER A 43 -0.75 11.64 -15.59
C SER A 43 -0.94 10.91 -14.25
N PRO A 44 -1.94 11.31 -13.44
CA PRO A 44 -2.39 10.56 -12.27
C PRO A 44 -2.67 9.07 -12.55
N ALA A 45 -3.26 8.76 -13.70
CA ALA A 45 -3.57 7.40 -14.12
C ALA A 45 -2.31 6.55 -14.35
N GLU A 46 -1.26 7.13 -14.94
CA GLU A 46 0.04 6.48 -15.08
C GLU A 46 0.71 6.25 -13.71
N GLY A 47 0.54 7.17 -12.76
CA GLY A 47 0.96 6.98 -11.37
C GLY A 47 0.30 5.75 -10.72
N ALA A 48 -1.02 5.60 -10.88
CA ALA A 48 -1.75 4.44 -10.39
C ALA A 48 -1.33 3.12 -11.08
N GLN A 49 -1.12 3.16 -12.40
CA GLN A 49 -0.57 2.02 -13.15
C GLN A 49 0.81 1.63 -12.62
N ARG A 50 1.68 2.61 -12.35
CA ARG A 50 3.01 2.36 -11.80
C ARG A 50 2.95 1.75 -10.40
N THR A 51 2.06 2.23 -9.54
CA THR A 51 1.81 1.61 -8.23
C THR A 51 1.41 0.14 -8.38
N ARG A 52 0.51 -0.18 -9.32
CA ARG A 52 0.10 -1.57 -9.57
C ARG A 52 1.27 -2.46 -9.98
N GLU A 53 2.16 -1.99 -10.84
CA GLU A 53 3.38 -2.71 -11.25
C GLU A 53 4.34 -2.96 -10.07
N LEU A 54 4.57 -1.94 -9.24
CA LEU A 54 5.44 -2.04 -8.07
C LEU A 54 4.91 -3.06 -7.06
N ILE A 55 3.60 -3.04 -6.80
CA ILE A 55 2.94 -4.01 -5.91
C ILE A 55 3.01 -5.41 -6.51
N ALA A 56 2.68 -5.56 -7.80
CA ALA A 56 2.71 -6.85 -8.47
C ALA A 56 4.12 -7.48 -8.45
N GLY A 57 5.17 -6.68 -8.62
CA GLY A 57 6.55 -7.13 -8.56
C GLY A 57 7.04 -7.49 -7.14
N SER A 58 6.46 -6.89 -6.10
CA SER A 58 6.94 -7.05 -4.71
C SER A 58 6.12 -8.03 -3.88
N LEU A 59 4.79 -8.02 -4.05
CA LEU A 59 3.81 -8.76 -3.24
C LEU A 59 2.92 -9.69 -4.08
N GLY A 60 2.98 -9.60 -5.40
CA GLY A 60 2.16 -10.39 -6.33
C GLY A 60 0.90 -9.66 -6.81
N ALA A 61 0.38 -10.10 -7.96
CA ALA A 61 -0.73 -9.45 -8.66
C ALA A 61 -2.07 -9.47 -7.90
N GLY A 62 -2.22 -10.32 -6.88
CA GLY A 62 -3.42 -10.38 -6.05
C GLY A 62 -3.64 -9.11 -5.20
N LEU A 63 -2.55 -8.45 -4.81
CA LEU A 63 -2.62 -7.23 -3.97
C LEU A 63 -2.64 -5.93 -4.79
N SER A 64 -2.51 -6.00 -6.11
CA SER A 64 -2.45 -4.82 -7.00
C SER A 64 -3.79 -4.46 -7.65
N GLN A 65 -4.90 -5.05 -7.22
CA GLN A 65 -6.18 -4.94 -7.93
C GLN A 65 -6.92 -3.64 -7.64
N ASP A 66 -6.85 -3.16 -6.40
CA ASP A 66 -7.61 -2.00 -5.94
C ASP A 66 -6.65 -0.86 -5.61
N VAL A 67 -6.42 -0.03 -6.65
CA VAL A 67 -5.56 1.16 -6.60
C VAL A 67 -6.34 2.33 -7.21
N GLU A 68 -6.67 3.30 -6.37
CA GLU A 68 -7.36 4.52 -6.76
C GLU A 68 -6.41 5.71 -6.72
N PHE A 69 -6.69 6.72 -7.53
CA PHE A 69 -5.98 7.98 -7.51
C PHE A 69 -6.94 9.15 -7.36
N LYS A 70 -6.47 10.22 -6.72
CA LYS A 70 -7.25 11.43 -6.52
C LYS A 70 -6.35 12.65 -6.52
N ASP A 71 -6.70 13.65 -7.32
CA ASP A 71 -6.08 14.97 -7.25
C ASP A 71 -6.43 15.62 -5.90
N ILE A 72 -5.40 16.10 -5.20
CA ILE A 72 -5.50 16.73 -3.88
C ILE A 72 -4.70 18.03 -3.87
N THR A 73 -4.86 18.81 -2.81
CA THR A 73 -4.03 19.99 -2.57
C THR A 73 -3.18 19.75 -1.32
N ILE A 74 -1.86 19.90 -1.45
CA ILE A 74 -0.90 19.73 -0.35
C ILE A 74 -0.24 21.09 -0.11
N GLY A 75 -0.51 21.71 1.03
CA GLY A 75 0.10 23.00 1.37
C GLY A 75 -0.19 24.13 0.35
N GLY A 76 -1.34 24.09 -0.32
CA GLY A 76 -1.72 25.06 -1.36
C GLY A 76 -1.20 24.75 -2.77
N GLN A 77 -0.39 23.70 -2.94
CA GLN A 77 0.07 23.22 -4.24
C GLN A 77 -0.81 22.05 -4.72
N PRO A 78 -1.09 21.94 -6.04
CA PRO A 78 -1.67 20.73 -6.60
C PRO A 78 -0.82 19.50 -6.23
N GLY A 79 -1.46 18.36 -6.05
CA GLY A 79 -0.80 17.12 -5.69
C GLY A 79 -1.66 15.91 -6.03
N LEU A 80 -1.10 14.74 -5.82
CA LEU A 80 -1.72 13.46 -6.13
C LEU A 80 -1.71 12.57 -4.90
N ARG A 81 -2.86 11.99 -4.58
CA ARG A 81 -2.98 10.89 -3.63
C ARG A 81 -3.25 9.60 -4.38
N ILE A 82 -2.47 8.57 -4.08
CA ILE A 82 -2.78 7.19 -4.49
C ILE A 82 -3.19 6.42 -3.26
N THR A 83 -4.34 5.77 -3.33
CA THR A 83 -4.88 4.91 -2.27
C THR A 83 -4.87 3.47 -2.76
N VAL A 84 -4.39 2.56 -1.92
CA VAL A 84 -4.37 1.12 -2.21
C VAL A 84 -5.16 0.41 -1.13
N SER A 85 -6.12 -0.41 -1.55
CA SER A 85 -6.92 -1.25 -0.66
C SER A 85 -6.53 -2.71 -0.89
N ALA A 86 -6.03 -3.39 0.13
CA ALA A 86 -5.61 -4.79 0.00
C ALA A 86 -6.17 -5.64 1.12
N PRO A 87 -6.45 -6.94 0.90
CA PRO A 87 -6.87 -7.83 1.98
C PRO A 87 -5.76 -7.99 3.02
N PHE A 88 -6.12 -8.19 4.29
CA PHE A 88 -5.14 -8.46 5.34
C PHE A 88 -4.36 -9.76 5.08
N PRO A 89 -3.02 -9.75 5.18
CA PRO A 89 -2.19 -10.95 4.97
C PRO A 89 -2.12 -11.81 6.24
N LEU A 90 -3.26 -12.27 6.74
CA LEU A 90 -3.32 -13.16 7.91
C LEU A 90 -3.23 -14.63 7.50
N LEU A 91 -2.54 -15.44 8.31
CA LEU A 91 -2.48 -16.90 8.14
C LEU A 91 -3.58 -17.56 8.97
N GLY A 92 -4.44 -18.38 8.33
CA GLY A 92 -5.40 -19.26 9.01
C GLY A 92 -6.89 -18.89 8.89
N TYR A 93 -7.71 -19.48 9.76
CA TYR A 93 -9.19 -19.37 9.78
C TYR A 93 -9.73 -17.99 10.20
N PHE A 94 -8.88 -17.08 10.66
CA PHE A 94 -9.25 -15.72 11.09
C PHE A 94 -9.12 -14.71 9.95
N ALA A 95 -9.64 -15.04 8.77
CA ALA A 95 -9.91 -14.05 7.73
C ALA A 95 -11.07 -13.16 8.19
N VAL A 96 -10.83 -12.34 9.22
CA VAL A 96 -11.70 -11.22 9.55
C VAL A 96 -11.60 -10.31 8.33
N GLY A 97 -12.67 -10.23 7.54
CA GLY A 97 -12.72 -9.65 6.20
C GLY A 97 -12.48 -8.13 6.13
N GLY A 98 -11.38 -7.68 6.71
CA GLY A 98 -10.92 -6.31 6.63
C GLY A 98 -10.04 -6.08 5.41
N HIS A 99 -10.06 -4.83 4.94
CA HIS A 99 -9.10 -4.32 3.98
C HIS A 99 -8.14 -3.37 4.69
N LEU A 100 -6.88 -3.45 4.32
CA LEU A 100 -5.84 -2.50 4.67
C LEU A 100 -5.86 -1.40 3.62
N ASN A 101 -6.19 -0.18 4.06
CA ASN A 101 -6.13 1.00 3.22
C ASN A 101 -4.84 1.76 3.54
N VAL A 102 -4.00 1.96 2.52
CA VAL A 102 -2.81 2.82 2.61
C VAL A 102 -2.90 3.92 1.57
N SER A 103 -2.32 5.08 1.88
CA SER A 103 -2.27 6.20 0.96
C SER A 103 -0.86 6.76 0.87
N GLY A 104 -0.43 7.04 -0.36
CA GLY A 104 0.79 7.79 -0.66
C GLY A 104 0.44 9.12 -1.32
N GLU A 105 1.16 10.17 -0.97
CA GLU A 105 0.91 11.52 -1.46
C GLU A 105 2.18 12.16 -2.02
N ALA A 106 2.03 12.94 -3.08
CA ALA A 106 3.08 13.74 -3.66
C ALA A 106 2.54 15.09 -4.11
N ALA A 107 3.28 16.17 -3.85
CA ALA A 107 2.96 17.49 -4.40
C ALA A 107 3.50 17.58 -5.83
N GLN A 108 2.72 18.20 -6.71
CA GLN A 108 3.16 18.55 -8.05
C GLN A 108 4.14 19.71 -7.97
N TYR A 109 5.33 19.52 -8.53
CA TYR A 109 6.37 20.54 -8.53
C TYR A 109 6.25 21.38 -9.80
N GLY A 110 5.85 22.65 -9.65
CA GLY A 110 5.97 23.68 -10.69
C GLY A 110 4.93 23.63 -11.81
N ARG A 111 4.00 24.58 -11.77
CA ARG A 111 3.51 25.27 -12.97
C ARG A 111 3.75 26.77 -12.79
#